data_AF-A0A6I6UGK2-F1
#
_entry.id   AF-A0A6I6UGK2-F1
#
_cell.length_a   1.000
_cell.length_b   1.000
_cell.length_c   1.000
_cell.angle_alpha   90.00
_cell.angle_beta   90.00
_cell.angle_gamma   90.00
#
_symmetry.space_group_name_H-M   'P 1'
#
loop_
_entity.id
_entity.type
_entity.pdbx_description
1 polymer ?
#
loop_
_entity_poly.entity_id
_entity_poly.type
_entity_poly.pdbx_seq_one_letter_code
_entity_poly.pdbx_strand_id
1 'polypeptide(L)'
;MKYEIEQALRVKSLAIDVMEELMKEDRKYEVQELKQLSELFSRCICDLVNVYSNISEDHEMTLKGTVIKAKIGYNLMKAETVEKE
;
A
#
# COMPACT_ATOMS: atom_id res chain seq x y z
N MET A 1 2.52 16.75 -12.39
CA MET A 1 1.28 16.12 -12.89
C MET A 1 1.42 14.71 -13.43
N LYS A 2 2.08 14.42 -14.57
CA LYS A 2 2.13 13.03 -15.10
C LYS A 2 2.75 12.04 -14.11
N TYR A 3 3.91 12.37 -13.55
CA TYR A 3 4.59 11.54 -12.55
C TYR A 3 3.73 11.30 -11.28
N GLU A 4 3.06 12.34 -10.78
CA GLU A 4 2.24 12.22 -9.57
C GLU A 4 1.06 11.28 -9.78
N ILE A 5 0.38 11.43 -10.93
CA ILE A 5 -0.71 10.55 -11.35
C ILE A 5 -0.21 9.11 -11.49
N GLU A 6 0.96 8.89 -12.11
CA GLU A 6 1.57 7.56 -12.24
C GLU A 6 1.87 6.92 -10.88
N GLN A 7 2.43 7.68 -9.92
CA GLN A 7 2.70 7.14 -8.58
C GLN A 7 1.41 6.83 -7.82
N ALA A 8 0.38 7.68 -7.89
CA ALA A 8 -0.90 7.41 -7.25
C ALA A 8 -1.61 6.20 -7.88
N LEU A 9 -1.56 6.05 -9.20
CA LEU A 9 -2.07 4.86 -9.89
C LEU A 9 -1.32 3.60 -9.45
N ARG A 10 -0.01 3.71 -9.21
CA ARG A 10 0.79 2.60 -8.67
C ARG A 10 0.38 2.23 -7.25
N VAL A 11 0.14 3.20 -6.38
CA VAL A 11 -0.39 2.96 -5.02
C VAL A 11 -1.75 2.26 -5.10
N LYS A 12 -2.65 2.74 -5.98
CA LYS A 12 -3.96 2.12 -6.22
C LYS A 12 -3.83 0.66 -6.67
N SER A 13 -2.97 0.37 -7.64
CA SER A 13 -2.75 -1.01 -8.12
C SER A 13 -2.29 -1.92 -6.99
N LEU A 14 -1.29 -1.51 -6.22
CA LEU A 14 -0.79 -2.29 -5.08
C LEU A 14 -1.86 -2.54 -4.02
N ALA A 15 -2.71 -1.54 -3.75
CA ALA A 15 -3.81 -1.68 -2.81
C ALA A 15 -4.88 -2.66 -3.32
N ILE A 16 -5.21 -2.64 -4.61
CA ILE A 16 -6.13 -3.60 -5.23
C ILE A 16 -5.57 -5.01 -5.11
N ASP A 17 -4.31 -5.23 -5.51
CA ASP A 17 -3.69 -6.56 -5.45
C ASP A 17 -3.70 -7.11 -4.02
N VAL A 18 -3.41 -6.27 -3.01
CA VAL A 18 -3.51 -6.65 -1.60
C VAL A 18 -4.92 -7.07 -1.21
N MET A 19 -5.93 -6.31 -1.61
CA MET A 19 -7.32 -6.61 -1.27
C MET A 19 -7.77 -7.92 -1.94
N GLU A 20 -7.34 -8.16 -3.17
CA GLU A 20 -7.58 -9.43 -3.86
C GLU A 20 -6.95 -10.61 -3.10
N GLU A 21 -5.71 -10.49 -2.63
CA GLU A 21 -5.06 -11.51 -1.80
C GLU A 21 -5.78 -11.73 -0.44
N LEU A 22 -6.30 -10.66 0.18
CA LEU A 22 -7.07 -10.76 1.43
C LEU A 22 -8.42 -11.46 1.26
N MET A 23 -9.04 -11.37 0.07
CA MET A 23 -10.33 -11.99 -0.20
C MET A 23 -10.24 -13.48 -0.54
N LYS A 24 -9.03 -14.04 -0.70
CA LYS A 24 -8.85 -15.48 -0.90
C LYS A 24 -9.17 -16.22 0.40
N GLU A 25 -10.05 -17.22 0.32
CA GLU A 25 -10.50 -18.01 1.48
C GLU A 25 -9.41 -18.93 2.05
N ASP A 26 -8.34 -19.12 1.29
CA ASP A 26 -7.32 -20.14 1.53
C ASP A 26 -6.28 -19.71 2.58
N ARG A 27 -6.26 -18.42 2.95
CA ARG A 27 -5.25 -17.85 3.83
C ARG A 27 -5.82 -17.31 5.13
N LYS A 28 -5.19 -17.66 6.25
CA LYS A 28 -5.50 -17.13 7.57
C LYS A 28 -4.47 -16.08 7.95
N TYR A 29 -4.89 -14.83 7.96
CA TYR A 29 -4.06 -13.72 8.41
C TYR A 29 -4.14 -13.54 9.92
N GLU A 30 -3.01 -13.26 10.56
CA GLU A 30 -3.00 -12.89 11.96
C GLU A 30 -3.59 -11.49 12.16
N VAL A 31 -4.27 -11.29 13.31
CA VAL A 31 -4.84 -9.98 13.68
C VAL A 31 -3.78 -8.87 13.66
N GLN A 32 -2.53 -9.19 14.01
CA GLN A 32 -1.42 -8.24 14.00
C GLN A 32 -1.06 -7.80 12.57
N GLU A 33 -1.03 -8.73 11.62
CA GLU A 33 -0.75 -8.43 10.21
C GLU A 33 -1.83 -7.53 9.61
N LEU A 34 -3.10 -7.83 9.90
CA LEU A 34 -4.24 -7.01 9.46
C LEU A 34 -4.21 -5.60 10.05
N LYS A 35 -3.83 -5.45 11.33
CA LYS A 35 -3.64 -4.15 11.98
C LYS A 35 -2.52 -3.34 11.31
N GLN A 36 -1.37 -3.98 11.09
CA GLN A 36 -0.23 -3.35 10.43
C GLN A 36 -0.56 -2.92 9.00
N LEU A 37 -1.27 -3.77 8.25
CA LEU A 37 -1.72 -3.44 6.91
C LEU A 37 -2.69 -2.26 6.90
N SER A 38 -3.65 -2.26 7.82
CA SER A 38 -4.61 -1.16 7.99
C SER A 38 -3.91 0.17 8.30
N GLU A 39 -2.91 0.17 9.17
CA GLU A 39 -2.09 1.35 9.48
C GLU A 39 -1.33 1.86 8.24
N LEU A 40 -0.69 0.95 7.48
CA LEU A 40 0.04 1.30 6.26
C LEU A 40 -0.88 1.94 5.21
N PHE A 41 -2.07 1.38 5.01
CA PHE A 41 -3.02 1.88 4.03
C PHE A 41 -3.67 3.19 4.46
N SER A 42 -3.98 3.35 5.75
CA SER A 42 -4.43 4.64 6.30
C SER A 42 -3.40 5.74 6.02
N ARG A 43 -2.11 5.48 6.27
CA ARG A 43 -1.03 6.43 5.92
C ARG A 43 -0.96 6.71 4.42
N CYS A 44 -1.14 5.69 3.58
CA CYS A 44 -1.15 5.90 2.13
C CYS A 44 -2.26 6.85 1.70
N ILE A 45 -3.46 6.70 2.27
CA ILE A 45 -4.60 7.59 2.01
C ILE A 45 -4.28 9.01 2.46
N CYS A 46 -3.74 9.19 3.68
CA CYS A 46 -3.36 10.51 4.18
C CYS A 46 -2.31 11.19 3.29
N ASP A 47 -1.27 10.47 2.88
CA ASP A 47 -0.23 10.99 1.99
C ASP A 47 -0.84 11.45 0.65
N LEU A 48 -1.69 10.61 0.03
CA LEU A 48 -2.34 10.95 -1.24
C LEU A 48 -3.26 12.16 -1.11
N VAL A 49 -4.07 12.24 -0.05
CA VAL A 49 -4.94 13.39 0.21
C VAL A 49 -4.12 14.65 0.40
N ASN A 50 -3.02 14.60 1.15
CA ASN A 50 -2.16 15.74 1.38
C ASN A 50 -1.50 16.24 0.09
N VAL A 51 -1.05 15.32 -0.78
CA VAL A 51 -0.47 15.66 -2.09
C VAL A 51 -1.53 16.32 -2.99
N TYR A 52 -2.71 15.69 -3.14
CA TYR A 52 -3.74 16.21 -4.04
C TYR A 52 -4.50 17.43 -3.51
N SER A 53 -4.32 17.76 -2.23
CA SER A 53 -4.85 18.98 -1.61
C SER A 53 -3.79 20.08 -1.46
N ASN A 54 -2.60 19.92 -2.05
CA ASN A 54 -1.45 20.85 -1.95
C ASN A 54 -1.05 21.18 -0.48
N ILE A 55 -1.23 20.24 0.45
CA ILE A 55 -0.77 20.34 1.84
C ILE A 55 0.69 19.89 1.95
N SER A 56 1.10 18.93 1.13
CA SER A 56 2.49 18.46 1.12
C SER A 56 3.40 19.48 0.41
N GLU A 57 4.52 19.83 1.03
CA GLU A 57 5.51 20.73 0.43
C GLU A 57 6.39 20.02 -0.61
N ASP A 58 6.58 18.70 -0.46
CA ASP A 58 7.33 17.85 -1.40
C ASP A 58 6.47 16.68 -1.86
N HIS A 59 5.73 16.92 -2.95
CA HIS A 59 4.86 15.92 -3.56
C HIS A 59 5.63 14.68 -4.04
N GLU A 60 6.81 14.87 -4.64
CA GLU A 60 7.57 13.79 -5.24
C GLU A 60 8.10 12.83 -4.17
N MET A 61 8.71 13.36 -3.11
CA MET A 61 9.22 12.57 -2.01
C MET A 61 8.08 11.89 -1.24
N THR A 62 6.98 12.61 -1.01
CA THR A 62 5.79 12.06 -0.36
C THR A 62 5.27 10.84 -1.12
N LEU A 63 5.03 10.99 -2.43
CA LEU A 63 4.53 9.91 -3.28
C LEU A 63 5.48 8.72 -3.39
N LYS A 64 6.80 8.95 -3.48
CA LYS A 64 7.79 7.85 -3.43
C LYS A 64 7.68 7.07 -2.12
N GLY A 65 7.58 7.79 -1.00
CA GLY A 65 7.35 7.19 0.31
C GLY A 65 6.04 6.42 0.39
N THR A 66 4.96 6.94 -0.18
CA THR A 66 3.64 6.29 -0.24
C THR A 66 3.70 4.98 -1.03
N VAL A 67 4.36 4.96 -2.18
CA VAL A 67 4.56 3.74 -2.98
C VAL A 67 5.33 2.68 -2.19
N ILE A 68 6.35 3.08 -1.43
CA ILE A 68 7.10 2.15 -0.58
C ILE A 68 6.19 1.54 0.51
N LYS A 69 5.37 2.36 1.19
CA LYS A 69 4.41 1.87 2.19
C LYS A 69 3.42 0.86 1.59
N ALA A 70 2.87 1.16 0.41
CA ALA A 70 1.96 0.25 -0.29
C ALA A 70 2.65 -1.08 -0.67
N LYS A 71 3.91 -1.02 -1.12
CA LYS A 71 4.73 -2.23 -1.39
C LYS A 71 5.01 -3.06 -0.14
N ILE A 72 5.22 -2.43 1.01
CA ILE A 72 5.39 -3.15 2.28
C ILE A 72 4.11 -3.93 2.60
N GLY A 73 2.94 -3.29 2.48
CA GLY A 73 1.64 -3.94 2.65
C GLY A 73 1.45 -5.12 1.69
N TYR A 74 1.78 -4.91 0.41
CA TYR A 74 1.77 -5.97 -0.61
C TYR A 74 2.65 -7.16 -0.26
N ASN A 75 3.90 -6.92 0.14
CA ASN A 75 4.83 -7.99 0.47
C ASN A 75 4.40 -8.75 1.74
N LEU A 76 3.85 -8.07 2.74
CA LEU A 76 3.30 -8.70 3.94
C LEU A 76 2.19 -9.70 3.55
N MET A 77 1.33 -9.30 2.63
CA MET A 77 0.26 -10.15 2.09
C MET A 77 0.73 -11.12 0.99
N LYS A 78 2.02 -11.23 0.68
CA LYS A 78 2.54 -12.24 -0.26
C LYS A 78 3.53 -13.24 0.33
N ALA A 79 4.07 -12.96 1.51
CA ALA A 79 5.19 -13.69 2.09
C ALA A 79 4.93 -15.18 2.42
N GLU A 80 3.70 -15.68 2.35
CA GLU A 80 3.38 -17.10 2.62
C GLU A 80 3.55 -18.06 1.44
N THR A 81 3.99 -17.61 0.26
CA THR A 81 4.21 -18.49 -0.90
C THR A 81 5.58 -19.17 -0.93
N VAL A 82 6.43 -18.99 0.09
CA VAL A 82 7.67 -19.76 0.21
C VAL A 82 7.43 -20.90 1.19
N GLU A 83 6.86 -21.99 0.68
CA GLU A 83 6.96 -23.30 1.32
C GLU A 83 8.45 -23.55 1.63
N LYS A 84 8.75 -23.77 2.91
CA LYS A 84 10.04 -24.29 3.33
C LYS A 84 10.09 -25.76 2.88
N GLU A 85 10.76 -26.02 1.76
CA GLU A 85 11.28 -27.36 1.44
C GLU A 85 12.36 -27.79 2.46
#